data_AF-A2Q1K2-F1
#
_entry.id   AF-A2Q1K2-F1
#
_cell.length_a   1.000
_cell.length_b   1.000
_cell.length_c   1.000
_cell.angle_alpha   90.00
_cell.angle_beta   90.00
_cell.angle_gamma   90.00
#
_symmetry.space_group_name_H-M   'P 1'
#
loop_
_entity.id
_entity.type
_entity.pdbx_description
1 polymer ?
#
loop_
_entity_poly.entity_id
_entity_poly.type
_entity_poly.pdbx_seq_one_letter_code
_entity_poly.pdbx_strand_id
1 'polypeptide(L)'
;MEFEGEDGSKFSLQSSDKALFGRGCGFNTKDHTVSRRHVSFQLNNESDSEPPKVSFQVIGRNPIWVLKNNDKTLKIFKKFEMGHLELGDRFCLSAKTPFWFNLNKSEDSESEIEFDQLDISQIDPIKGNNFDPF
;
A
#
# COMPACT_ATOMS: atom_id res chain seq x y z
N MET A 1 -1.49 3.57 -2.15
CA MET A 1 -0.73 2.28 -2.07
C MET A 1 -1.15 1.55 -0.82
N GLU A 2 -1.19 0.21 -0.85
CA GLU A 2 -1.56 -0.59 0.32
C GLU A 2 -0.76 -1.89 0.41
N PHE A 3 -0.62 -2.41 1.63
CA PHE A 3 -0.16 -3.77 1.88
C PHE A 3 -1.37 -4.67 2.12
N GLU A 4 -1.45 -5.76 1.35
CA GLU A 4 -2.46 -6.79 1.53
C GLU A 4 -1.80 -8.07 2.07
N GLY A 5 -2.21 -8.50 3.26
CA GLY A 5 -1.80 -9.77 3.84
C GLY A 5 -2.39 -10.97 3.11
N GLU A 6 -1.76 -12.13 3.22
CA GLU A 6 -2.26 -13.39 2.63
C GLU A 6 -3.62 -13.84 3.19
N ASP A 7 -4.07 -13.26 4.31
CA ASP A 7 -5.41 -13.43 4.89
C ASP A 7 -6.44 -12.40 4.38
N GLY A 8 -6.06 -11.52 3.45
CA GLY A 8 -6.88 -10.43 2.91
C GLY A 8 -6.92 -9.17 3.78
N SER A 9 -6.19 -9.12 4.90
CA SER A 9 -6.08 -7.89 5.69
C SER A 9 -5.37 -6.79 4.90
N LYS A 10 -5.88 -5.56 4.95
CA LYS A 10 -5.33 -4.41 4.22
C LYS A 10 -4.76 -3.35 5.16
N PHE A 11 -3.63 -2.76 4.76
CA PHE A 11 -2.99 -1.65 5.44
C PHE A 11 -2.62 -0.56 4.44
N SER A 12 -3.33 0.56 4.47
CA SER A 12 -3.09 1.69 3.56
C SER A 12 -1.84 2.47 3.96
N LEU A 13 -1.00 2.77 2.98
CA LEU A 13 0.13 3.68 3.13
C LEU A 13 -0.34 5.10 2.79
N GLN A 14 -0.32 5.97 3.79
CA GLN A 14 -0.63 7.39 3.62
C GLN A 14 0.57 8.15 3.04
N SER A 15 0.28 9.19 2.27
CA SER A 15 1.27 10.07 1.66
C SER A 15 2.07 10.84 2.72
N SER A 16 3.36 11.06 2.47
CA SER A 16 4.31 11.91 3.23
C SER A 16 4.88 11.41 4.56
N ASP A 17 4.19 10.57 5.33
CA ASP A 17 4.68 10.10 6.64
C ASP A 17 5.33 8.71 6.60
N LYS A 18 6.31 8.50 7.50
CA LYS A 18 6.91 7.18 7.74
C LYS A 18 5.92 6.28 8.49
N ALA A 19 5.41 5.27 7.82
CA ALA A 19 4.56 4.24 8.42
C ALA A 19 5.42 3.19 9.15
N LEU A 20 5.25 3.07 10.46
CA LEU A 20 5.85 2.00 11.24
C LEU A 20 5.00 0.73 11.12
N PHE A 21 5.66 -0.39 10.87
CA PHE A 21 5.00 -1.67 10.65
C PHE A 21 5.68 -2.79 11.44
N GLY A 22 4.89 -3.67 12.03
CA GLY A 22 5.36 -4.74 12.90
C GLY A 22 4.26 -5.31 13.80
N ARG A 23 4.68 -6.04 14.84
CA ARG A 23 3.74 -6.74 15.72
C ARG A 23 2.82 -5.77 16.49
N GLY A 24 1.52 -5.87 16.27
CA GLY A 24 0.51 -5.00 16.85
C GLY A 24 0.48 -3.59 16.24
N CYS A 25 1.20 -3.36 15.14
CA CYS A 25 1.26 -2.10 14.42
C CYS A 25 1.23 -2.39 12.91
N GLY A 26 0.03 -2.42 12.33
CA GLY A 26 -0.20 -2.86 10.94
C GLY A 26 -0.21 -4.39 10.75
N PHE A 27 0.38 -5.17 11.67
CA PHE A 27 0.34 -6.64 11.62
C PHE A 27 0.09 -7.26 13.01
N ASN A 28 -1.06 -7.91 13.20
CA ASN A 28 -1.35 -8.57 14.47
C ASN A 28 -0.81 -10.01 14.49
N THR A 29 0.32 -10.23 15.16
CA THR A 29 0.94 -11.56 15.32
C THR A 29 1.32 -11.83 16.77
N LYS A 30 1.32 -13.11 17.17
CA LYS A 30 1.88 -13.57 18.45
C LYS A 30 3.38 -13.87 18.36
N ASP A 31 4.00 -13.70 17.19
CA ASP A 31 5.41 -13.98 17.01
C ASP A 31 6.30 -12.88 17.63
N HIS A 32 6.97 -13.24 18.72
CA HIS A 32 7.90 -12.34 19.42
C HIS A 32 9.22 -12.10 18.67
N THR A 33 9.49 -12.82 17.57
CA THR A 33 10.60 -12.49 16.67
C THR A 33 10.31 -11.20 15.87
N VAL A 34 9.04 -10.85 15.68
CA VAL A 34 8.63 -9.59 15.07
C VAL A 34 8.54 -8.51 16.15
N SER A 35 9.32 -7.45 15.95
CA SER A 35 9.29 -6.27 16.84
C SER A 35 7.99 -5.49 16.60
N ARG A 36 7.52 -4.75 17.61
CA ARG A 36 6.33 -3.89 17.45
C ARG A 36 6.52 -2.78 16.40
N ARG A 37 7.76 -2.29 16.30
CA ARG A 37 8.26 -1.40 15.24
C ARG A 37 9.37 -2.14 14.52
N HIS A 38 9.03 -2.87 13.48
CA HIS A 38 9.96 -3.78 12.80
C HIS A 38 10.56 -3.16 11.55
N VAL A 39 9.72 -2.50 10.75
CA VAL A 39 10.11 -1.83 9.51
C VAL A 39 9.45 -0.45 9.48
N SER A 40 10.18 0.54 8.98
CA SER A 40 9.58 1.82 8.57
C SER A 40 9.42 1.79 7.06
N PHE A 41 8.23 2.12 6.59
CA PHE A 41 7.91 2.31 5.18
C PHE A 41 7.67 3.79 4.91
N GLN A 42 8.00 4.24 3.71
CA GLN A 42 7.70 5.58 3.24
C GLN A 42 7.32 5.51 1.77
N LEU A 43 6.17 6.11 1.44
CA LEU A 43 5.73 6.23 0.07
C LEU A 43 6.52 7.36 -0.60
N ASN A 44 7.21 7.04 -1.68
CA ASN A 44 7.96 8.03 -2.47
C ASN A 44 7.05 8.51 -3.61
N ASN A 45 6.60 9.77 -3.54
CA ASN A 45 5.81 10.43 -4.58
C ASN A 45 6.71 11.25 -5.52
N GLU A 46 7.84 10.70 -5.93
CA GLU A 46 8.78 11.42 -6.82
C GLU A 46 8.25 11.41 -8.25
N SER A 47 7.38 12.38 -8.56
CA SER A 47 6.83 12.76 -9.86
C SER A 47 5.89 11.77 -10.58
N ASP A 48 4.89 12.30 -11.30
CA ASP A 48 3.87 11.52 -12.05
C ASP A 48 4.43 10.61 -13.16
N SER A 49 5.73 10.72 -13.46
CA SER A 49 6.39 9.99 -14.54
C SER A 49 7.01 8.66 -14.12
N GLU A 50 7.24 8.41 -12.83
CA GLU A 50 7.80 7.14 -12.35
C GLU A 50 6.74 6.26 -11.68
N PRO A 51 6.87 4.92 -11.80
CA PRO A 51 6.01 4.02 -11.05
C PRO A 51 6.23 4.24 -9.55
N PRO A 52 5.16 4.38 -8.75
CA PRO A 52 5.29 4.69 -7.34
C PRO A 52 6.02 3.56 -6.60
N LYS A 53 7.04 3.93 -5.83
CA LYS A 53 7.88 3.01 -5.04
C LYS A 53 7.69 3.27 -3.56
N VAL A 54 7.76 2.20 -2.76
CA VAL A 54 7.74 2.31 -1.30
C VAL A 54 9.15 2.04 -0.79
N SER A 55 9.82 3.04 -0.25
CA SER A 55 11.10 2.86 0.43
C SER A 55 10.89 2.25 1.81
N PHE A 56 11.86 1.49 2.29
CA PHE A 56 11.81 0.93 3.63
C PHE A 56 13.17 0.91 4.32
N GLN A 57 13.13 0.84 5.66
CA GLN A 57 14.28 0.57 6.51
C GLN A 57 13.91 -0.44 7.60
N VAL A 58 14.76 -1.44 7.80
CA VAL A 58 14.60 -2.41 8.89
C VAL A 58 15.05 -1.80 10.21
N ILE A 59 14.16 -1.68 11.18
CA ILE A 59 14.44 -1.11 12.51
C ILE A 59 14.58 -2.23 13.56
N GLY A 60 13.84 -3.32 13.35
CA GLY A 60 13.85 -4.50 14.20
C GLY A 60 15.20 -5.20 14.23
N ARG A 61 15.41 -6.04 15.25
CA ARG A 61 16.66 -6.83 15.38
C ARG A 61 16.73 -7.95 14.34
N ASN A 62 15.62 -8.63 14.13
CA ASN A 62 15.53 -9.74 13.17
C ASN A 62 15.33 -9.19 11.75
N PRO A 63 15.80 -9.91 10.73
CA PRO A 63 15.70 -9.46 9.34
C PRO A 63 14.27 -9.58 8.80
N ILE A 64 14.06 -8.99 7.63
CA ILE A 64 12.88 -9.22 6.80
C ILE A 64 13.28 -9.89 5.49
N TRP A 65 12.29 -10.49 4.84
CA TRP A 65 12.41 -11.12 3.54
C TRP A 65 11.58 -10.36 2.54
N VAL A 66 12.15 -10.09 1.36
CA VAL A 66 11.47 -9.44 0.24
C VAL A 66 11.58 -10.36 -0.97
N LEU A 67 10.44 -10.74 -1.52
CA LEU A 67 10.35 -11.48 -2.78
C LEU A 67 9.99 -10.50 -3.89
N LYS A 68 10.91 -10.33 -4.84
CA LYS A 68 10.74 -9.44 -5.98
C LYS A 68 9.83 -10.05 -7.04
N ASN A 69 8.88 -9.27 -7.54
CA ASN A 69 7.92 -9.77 -8.51
C ASN A 69 8.53 -10.02 -9.90
N ASN A 70 9.42 -9.10 -10.32
CA ASN A 70 9.97 -9.07 -11.68
C ASN A 70 10.91 -10.25 -11.97
N ASP A 71 11.80 -10.58 -11.04
CA ASP A 71 12.85 -11.59 -11.21
C ASP A 71 12.70 -12.80 -10.27
N LYS A 72 11.63 -12.82 -9.45
CA LYS A 72 11.37 -13.86 -8.43
C LYS A 72 12.51 -14.04 -7.43
N THR A 73 13.35 -13.02 -7.23
CA THR A 73 14.47 -13.09 -6.29
C THR A 73 14.00 -12.86 -4.85
N LEU A 74 14.46 -13.73 -3.95
CA LEU A 74 14.29 -13.57 -2.51
C LEU A 74 15.52 -12.86 -1.92
N LYS A 75 15.31 -11.68 -1.35
CA LYS A 75 16.34 -10.88 -0.68
C LYS A 75 16.06 -10.78 0.80
N ILE A 76 17.13 -10.82 1.60
CA ILE A 76 17.06 -10.71 3.06
C ILE A 76 17.63 -9.35 3.43
N PHE A 77 16.88 -8.59 4.22
CA PHE A 77 17.30 -7.28 4.71
C PHE A 77 17.46 -7.32 6.22
N LYS A 78 18.65 -6.98 6.72
CA LYS A 78 19.00 -6.94 8.15
C LYS A 78 18.75 -5.56 8.74
N LYS A 79 18.88 -5.45 10.06
CA LYS A 79 18.74 -4.20 10.80
C LYS A 79 19.56 -3.07 10.16
N PHE A 80 18.92 -1.91 10.00
CA PHE A 80 19.40 -0.69 9.35
C PHE A 80 19.57 -0.75 7.83
N GLU A 81 19.48 -1.92 7.21
CA GLU A 81 19.45 -2.00 5.74
C GLU A 81 18.16 -1.37 5.21
N MET A 82 18.30 -0.79 4.03
CA MET A 82 17.24 -0.07 3.32
C MET A 82 17.00 -0.72 1.97
N GLY A 83 15.79 -0.57 1.46
CA GLY A 83 15.41 -1.05 0.15
C GLY A 83 14.14 -0.39 -0.35
N HIS A 84 13.65 -0.90 -1.47
CA HIS A 84 12.40 -0.44 -2.08
C HIS A 84 11.52 -1.63 -2.42
N LEU A 85 10.21 -1.43 -2.34
CA LEU A 85 9.18 -2.31 -2.87
C LEU A 85 8.53 -1.66 -4.07
N GLU A 86 8.31 -2.46 -5.10
CA GLU A 86 7.54 -2.13 -6.30
C GLU A 86 6.20 -2.89 -6.27
N LEU A 87 5.26 -2.49 -7.12
CA LEU A 87 3.96 -3.16 -7.22
C LEU A 87 4.11 -4.66 -7.50
N GLY A 88 3.37 -5.46 -6.73
CA GLY A 88 3.41 -6.92 -6.78
C GLY A 88 4.58 -7.55 -6.01
N ASP A 89 5.56 -6.77 -5.53
CA ASP A 89 6.57 -7.30 -4.60
C ASP A 89 5.88 -7.80 -3.32
N ARG A 90 6.51 -8.78 -2.69
CA ARG A 90 6.05 -9.33 -1.41
C ARG A 90 7.09 -9.15 -0.34
N PHE A 91 6.65 -9.00 0.91
CA PHE A 91 7.55 -9.06 2.04
C PHE A 91 6.98 -9.89 3.19
N CYS A 92 7.88 -10.38 4.05
CA CYS A 92 7.56 -11.13 5.25
C CYS A 92 8.48 -10.70 6.39
N LEU A 93 7.92 -10.60 7.60
CA LEU A 93 8.65 -10.13 8.79
C LEU A 93 9.25 -11.25 9.64
N SER A 94 8.96 -12.52 9.33
CA SER A 94 9.42 -13.68 10.12
C SER A 94 9.57 -14.94 9.27
N ALA A 95 10.72 -15.59 9.34
CA ALA A 95 10.88 -16.94 8.80
C ALA A 95 10.30 -18.03 9.72
N LYS A 96 10.01 -17.73 10.99
CA LYS A 96 9.49 -18.71 11.95
C LYS A 96 8.00 -18.95 11.75
N THR A 97 7.25 -17.88 11.60
CA THR A 97 5.82 -17.91 11.27
C THR A 97 5.64 -17.00 10.05
N PRO A 98 5.96 -17.50 8.85
CA PRO A 98 5.89 -16.69 7.64
C PRO A 98 4.46 -16.25 7.40
N PHE A 99 4.33 -14.97 7.09
CA PHE A 99 3.09 -14.33 6.69
C PHE A 99 3.46 -13.27 5.66
N TRP A 100 2.98 -13.43 4.44
CA TRP A 100 3.35 -12.58 3.32
C TRP A 100 2.37 -11.43 3.14
N PHE A 101 2.94 -10.26 2.83
CA PHE A 101 2.21 -9.07 2.39
C PHE A 101 2.57 -8.78 0.94
N ASN A 102 1.56 -8.48 0.13
CA ASN A 102 1.71 -7.98 -1.24
C ASN A 102 1.59 -6.45 -1.24
N LEU A 103 2.44 -5.77 -2.01
CA LEU A 103 2.27 -4.34 -2.28
C LEU A 103 1.34 -4.14 -3.49
N ASN A 104 0.18 -3.53 -3.25
CA ASN A 104 -0.84 -3.26 -4.25
C ASN A 104 -1.14 -1.75 -4.38
N LYS A 105 -1.76 -1.36 -5.49
CA LYS A 105 -2.40 -0.05 -5.60
C LYS A 105 -3.63 -0.06 -4.68
N SER A 106 -3.86 1.04 -3.97
CA SER A 106 -5.09 1.23 -3.20
C SER A 106 -6.25 1.45 -4.17
N GLU A 107 -7.38 0.78 -3.96
CA GLU A 107 -8.58 0.92 -4.79
C GLU A 107 -9.27 2.29 -4.58
N ASP A 108 -9.02 2.96 -3.45
CA ASP A 108 -9.59 4.27 -3.08
C ASP A 108 -8.96 5.47 -3.78
N SER A 109 -8.03 5.28 -4.71
CA SER A 109 -7.74 6.33 -5.68
C SER A 109 -8.84 6.30 -6.73
N GLU A 110 -10.05 6.75 -6.34
CA GLU A 110 -10.91 7.43 -7.28
C GLU A 110 -10.00 8.43 -7.98
N SER A 111 -9.81 8.21 -9.28
CA SER A 111 -9.39 9.24 -10.22
C SER A 111 -9.87 10.59 -9.69
N GLU A 112 -8.97 11.55 -9.50
CA GLU A 112 -9.38 12.93 -9.59
C GLU A 112 -10.08 13.04 -10.95
N ILE A 113 -11.41 12.93 -10.94
CA ILE A 113 -12.22 13.26 -12.09
C ILE A 113 -11.97 14.75 -12.19
N GLU A 114 -11.07 15.13 -13.09
CA GLU A 114 -10.87 16.50 -13.50
C GLU A 114 -12.22 16.96 -14.07
N PHE A 115 -13.05 17.56 -13.21
CA PHE A 115 -14.40 18.04 -13.57
C PHE A 115 -14.36 19.02 -14.74
N ASP A 116 -13.18 19.56 -15.07
CA ASP A 116 -12.94 20.49 -16.16
C ASP A 116 -13.01 19.83 -17.56
N GLN A 117 -13.09 18.50 -17.65
CA GLN A 117 -13.27 17.77 -18.92
C GLN A 117 -14.64 17.10 -19.08
N LEU A 118 -15.54 17.22 -18.10
CA LEU A 118 -16.93 16.77 -18.27
C LEU A 118 -17.65 17.78 -19.17
N ASP A 119 -17.80 17.44 -20.46
CA ASP A 119 -18.64 18.19 -21.38
C ASP A 119 -20.13 17.98 -21.03
N ILE A 120 -20.59 18.77 -20.07
CA ILE A 120 -21.97 18.80 -19.57
C ILE A 120 -22.97 19.27 -20.65
N SER A 121 -22.51 19.70 -21.82
CA SER A 121 -23.38 20.09 -22.93
C SER A 121 -24.19 18.92 -23.52
N GLN A 122 -23.81 17.68 -23.21
CA GLN A 122 -24.50 16.46 -23.64
C GLN A 122 -25.58 15.98 -22.65
N ILE A 123 -25.72 16.62 -21.49
CA ILE A 123 -26.77 16.24 -20.53
C ILE A 123 -28.07 16.92 -20.94
N ASP A 124 -28.94 16.15 -21.59
CA ASP A 124 -30.28 16.59 -21.97
C ASP A 124 -31.09 16.90 -20.70
N PRO A 125 -31.58 18.14 -20.47
CA PRO A 125 -32.37 18.45 -19.30
C PRO A 125 -33.65 17.62 -19.31
N ILE A 126 -33.82 16.79 -18.28
CA ILE A 126 -35.04 15.99 -18.07
C ILE A 126 -36.22 16.97 -18.03
N LYS A 127 -37.07 16.91 -19.06
CA LYS A 127 -38.30 17.71 -19.11
C LYS A 127 -39.12 17.39 -17.86
N GLY A 128 -39.34 18.41 -17.05
CA GLY A 128 -40.15 18.33 -15.85
C GLY A 128 -41.53 17.76 -16.18
N ASN A 129 -41.88 16.66 -15.55
CA ASN A 129 -43.26 16.22 -15.52
C ASN A 129 -44.02 17.23 -14.66
N ASN A 130 -44.93 17.97 -15.30
CA ASN A 130 -45.93 18.79 -14.64
C ASN A 130 -46.68 17.91 -13.63
N PHE A 131 -46.44 18.16 -12.35
CA PHE A 131 -47.32 17.73 -11.28
C PHE A 131 -48.45 18.75 -11.23
N ASP A 132 -49.59 18.43 -11.83
CA ASP A 132 -50.82 19.16 -11.58
C ASP A 132 -51.32 18.78 -10.18
N PRO A 133 -51.46 19.72 -9.24
CA PRO A 133 -52.19 19.44 -8.02
C PRO A 133 -53.69 19.53 -8.34
N PHE A 134 -54.46 18.49 -8.02
CA PHE A 134 -55.74 18.53 -7.28
C PHE A 134 -56.37 17.13 -7.26
#